data_AF-A0A375JCR2-F1
#
_entry.id   AF-A0A375JCR2-F1
#
_cell.length_a   1.000
_cell.length_b   1.000
_cell.length_c   1.000
_cell.angle_alpha   90.00
_cell.angle_beta   90.00
_cell.angle_gamma   90.00
#
_symmetry.space_group_name_H-M   'P 1'
#
loop_
_entity.id
_entity.type
_entity.pdbx_description
1 polymer ?
#
loop_
_entity_poly.entity_id
_entity_poly.type
_entity_poly.pdbx_seq_one_letter_code
_entity_poly.pdbx_strand_id
1 'polypeptide(L)'
;MDKRRTAGDAVPARPAWLLPSGGLPPQRAVVPSSSPPTSGSTSSRYPWLRDELHRMENCVRSARSMIFDLDYLSPGIIRALSVLLDDAVLCSTRSLQAPGLLSTLSDLKEWCRIAVGYAPQGIASHVARFLKACAGSISMGAVCRRHLPYHGAFASITTTMHLPTEDFQGHPLVWIGHADSYLLLAPQHGGRLVRWVHRGQDILYWPDAADWSCPAKVRGGNPLLFPFAGRHFVKGNPGQWRDSQGKVHSLALHGFARDLPFEVSAINGRASIRMTLRDSGATRAGYPFAFVFEAIYALLPDGLEVTLRTINTGTQRLPCYPGHHFYFALPHSQRAAASLALPRTERLRQRSDGSPMCAEPGEPTYRLDDPRLQDALHAFRANPSATLAIPGRKIRFELNQPGSAPWHAVTTWSETETADFYCVEPWVGLPDAIHHGLGLRWIEPGQRESAVCRLRVTSDLLALAKVRSDDEVPPT
;
A
#
# COMPACT_ATOMS: atom_id res chain seq x y z
N MET A 1 47.27 -8.47 -34.94
CA MET A 1 46.87 -9.00 -36.26
C MET A 1 45.35 -8.88 -36.31
N ASP A 2 44.73 -7.75 -36.64
CA ASP A 2 44.73 -7.00 -37.90
C ASP A 2 44.46 -7.86 -39.14
N LYS A 3 43.23 -7.78 -39.69
CA LYS A 3 42.98 -7.36 -41.08
C LYS A 3 41.48 -7.23 -41.41
N ARG A 4 41.23 -6.34 -42.38
CA ARG A 4 39.98 -5.72 -42.84
C ARG A 4 39.48 -6.29 -44.19
N ARG A 5 38.20 -5.99 -44.49
CA ARG A 5 37.56 -5.66 -45.82
C ARG A 5 37.40 -6.83 -46.82
N THR A 6 36.37 -6.94 -47.69
CA THR A 6 35.57 -6.02 -48.56
C THR A 6 34.18 -6.64 -48.89
N ALA A 7 33.04 -5.91 -48.90
CA ALA A 7 32.35 -5.15 -49.98
C ALA A 7 31.58 -5.96 -51.08
N GLY A 8 30.33 -5.55 -51.40
CA GLY A 8 29.60 -5.94 -52.63
C GLY A 8 28.07 -5.80 -52.58
N ASP A 9 27.50 -4.92 -53.41
CA ASP A 9 26.11 -4.38 -53.45
C ASP A 9 25.00 -5.28 -54.03
N ALA A 10 23.73 -4.96 -53.73
CA ALA A 10 22.64 -4.83 -54.74
C ALA A 10 21.29 -4.31 -54.15
N VAL A 11 20.70 -3.35 -54.87
CA VAL A 11 19.39 -2.68 -54.68
C VAL A 11 18.30 -3.42 -55.50
N PRO A 12 16.99 -3.27 -55.18
CA PRO A 12 16.13 -2.58 -56.16
C PRO A 12 15.07 -1.64 -55.56
N ALA A 13 14.63 -0.71 -56.42
CA ALA A 13 13.73 0.41 -56.19
C ALA A 13 12.22 0.09 -56.34
N ARG A 14 11.43 1.10 -55.94
CA ARG A 14 9.95 1.25 -55.90
C ARG A 14 9.20 1.05 -57.22
N PRO A 15 7.85 1.08 -57.15
CA PRO A 15 7.15 2.07 -57.97
C PRO A 15 6.08 2.90 -57.22
N ALA A 16 5.89 4.12 -57.71
CA ALA A 16 4.83 5.06 -57.35
C ALA A 16 3.74 5.05 -58.43
N TRP A 17 2.49 5.35 -58.05
CA TRP A 17 1.43 5.72 -58.99
C TRP A 17 0.66 6.95 -58.49
N LEU A 18 0.40 7.84 -59.45
CA LEU A 18 -0.19 9.17 -59.37
C LEU A 18 -1.74 9.13 -59.34
N LEU A 19 -2.32 10.20 -58.79
CA LEU A 19 -3.73 10.60 -58.89
C LEU A 19 -4.11 11.06 -60.32
N PRO A 20 -5.43 11.18 -60.59
CA PRO A 20 -5.91 12.35 -61.31
C PRO A 20 -7.10 13.06 -60.63
N SER A 21 -7.12 14.37 -60.81
CA SER A 21 -8.10 15.38 -60.42
C SER A 21 -9.28 15.51 -61.40
N GLY A 22 -10.47 15.88 -60.90
CA GLY A 22 -11.64 16.33 -61.67
C GLY A 22 -12.63 17.10 -60.78
N GLY A 23 -13.15 18.23 -61.26
CA GLY A 23 -13.68 19.34 -60.43
C GLY A 23 -15.21 19.52 -60.27
N LEU A 24 -15.50 20.46 -59.36
CA LEU A 24 -16.67 21.27 -58.92
C LEU A 24 -17.94 21.39 -59.82
N PRO A 25 -19.16 21.69 -59.29
CA PRO A 25 -19.49 22.94 -58.55
C PRO A 25 -20.54 22.85 -57.40
N PRO A 26 -20.87 23.97 -56.71
CA PRO A 26 -21.38 23.99 -55.33
C PRO A 26 -22.89 24.25 -55.22
N GLN A 27 -23.50 23.87 -54.08
CA GLN A 27 -24.81 24.40 -53.69
C GLN A 27 -24.85 24.88 -52.23
N ARG A 28 -25.38 26.10 -52.11
CA ARG A 28 -25.68 26.90 -50.91
C ARG A 28 -26.86 26.33 -50.11
N ALA A 29 -26.83 26.51 -48.79
CA ALA A 29 -27.99 26.85 -47.96
C ALA A 29 -27.46 27.46 -46.65
N VAL A 30 -27.39 28.78 -46.52
CA VAL A 30 -28.41 29.69 -45.94
C VAL A 30 -28.72 29.40 -44.47
N VAL A 31 -28.21 30.31 -43.64
CA VAL A 31 -28.46 30.50 -42.20
C VAL A 31 -29.87 31.09 -41.99
N PRO A 32 -30.57 30.75 -40.90
CA PRO A 32 -31.45 31.70 -40.24
C PRO A 32 -30.85 32.15 -38.90
N SER A 33 -30.73 33.47 -38.78
CA SER A 33 -30.45 34.20 -37.56
C SER A 33 -31.62 34.12 -36.58
N SER A 34 -31.35 33.83 -35.30
CA SER A 34 -32.18 34.28 -34.20
C SER A 34 -31.33 34.54 -32.96
N SER A 35 -31.41 35.77 -32.46
CA SER A 35 -30.78 36.31 -31.25
C SER A 35 -31.00 35.45 -29.99
N PRO A 36 -30.15 35.58 -28.94
CA PRO A 36 -30.19 34.70 -27.78
C PRO A 36 -31.39 35.02 -26.86
N PRO A 37 -32.02 34.03 -26.20
CA PRO A 37 -32.84 34.32 -25.05
C PRO A 37 -31.93 34.61 -23.85
N THR A 38 -32.18 35.79 -23.29
CA THR A 38 -31.65 36.37 -22.06
C THR A 38 -31.49 35.37 -20.91
N SER A 39 -30.37 35.54 -20.19
CA SER A 39 -30.08 34.96 -18.87
C SER A 39 -31.24 35.18 -17.88
N GLY A 40 -31.98 34.10 -17.58
CA GLY A 40 -32.74 33.99 -16.34
C GLY A 40 -31.89 33.19 -15.36
N SER A 41 -31.44 33.81 -14.26
CA SER A 41 -30.73 33.08 -13.21
C SER A 41 -31.64 31.96 -12.68
N THR A 42 -31.07 30.79 -12.48
CA THR A 42 -31.71 29.61 -11.85
C THR A 42 -32.27 29.89 -10.44
N SER A 43 -32.07 31.10 -9.90
CA SER A 43 -32.56 31.52 -8.58
C SER A 43 -34.00 32.03 -8.54
N SER A 44 -34.69 32.23 -9.68
CA SER A 44 -36.08 32.75 -9.66
C SER A 44 -37.17 31.68 -9.79
N ARG A 45 -36.82 30.42 -10.12
CA ARG A 45 -37.81 29.36 -10.40
C ARG A 45 -38.23 28.51 -9.21
N TYR A 46 -37.45 28.44 -8.13
CA TYR A 46 -37.77 27.59 -6.97
C TYR A 46 -37.33 28.24 -5.65
N PRO A 47 -38.11 29.16 -5.07
CA PRO A 47 -37.77 29.85 -3.82
C PRO A 47 -37.54 28.88 -2.65
N TRP A 48 -38.33 27.80 -2.57
CA TRP A 48 -38.21 26.75 -1.55
C TRP A 48 -36.89 26.00 -1.59
N LEU A 49 -36.25 25.89 -2.76
CA LEU A 49 -34.96 25.20 -2.93
C LEU A 49 -33.82 26.04 -2.33
N ARG A 50 -33.96 27.36 -2.37
CA ARG A 50 -33.03 28.30 -1.74
C ARG A 50 -33.09 28.19 -0.22
N ASP A 51 -34.30 28.10 0.33
CA ASP A 51 -34.52 27.93 1.77
C ASP A 51 -34.01 26.57 2.26
N GLU A 52 -34.13 25.50 1.46
CA GLU A 52 -33.64 24.18 1.81
C GLU A 52 -32.11 24.07 1.75
N LEU A 53 -31.48 24.72 0.76
CA LEU A 53 -30.02 24.85 0.70
C LEU A 53 -29.48 25.69 1.86
N HIS A 54 -30.17 26.78 2.23
CA HIS A 54 -29.82 27.56 3.42
C HIS A 54 -29.99 26.76 4.71
N ARG A 55 -31.01 25.90 4.80
CA ARG A 55 -31.17 24.97 5.94
C ARG A 55 -30.03 23.94 6.00
N MET A 56 -29.60 23.39 4.87
CA MET A 56 -28.45 22.48 4.81
C MET A 56 -27.14 23.17 5.17
N GLU A 57 -26.89 24.39 4.66
CA GLU A 57 -25.71 25.19 5.01
C GLU A 57 -25.68 25.55 6.50
N ASN A 58 -26.83 25.90 7.09
CA ASN A 58 -26.94 26.17 8.52
C ASN A 58 -26.76 24.90 9.37
N CYS A 59 -27.25 23.75 8.90
CA CYS A 59 -27.03 22.45 9.54
C CYS A 59 -25.53 22.06 9.54
N VAL A 60 -24.84 22.29 8.43
CA VAL A 60 -23.39 22.05 8.31
C VAL A 60 -22.57 23.03 9.17
N ARG A 61 -22.96 24.32 9.23
CA ARG A 61 -22.35 25.29 10.14
C ARG A 61 -22.55 24.91 11.61
N SER A 62 -23.73 24.44 11.97
CA SER A 62 -24.01 23.97 13.34
C SER A 62 -23.21 22.72 13.69
N ALA A 63 -23.05 21.79 12.73
CA ALA A 63 -22.19 20.61 12.89
C ALA A 63 -20.71 20.99 13.04
N ARG A 64 -20.23 22.00 12.31
CA ARG A 64 -18.88 22.56 12.46
C ARG A 64 -18.66 23.15 13.85
N SER A 65 -19.60 23.93 14.38
CA SER A 65 -19.52 24.48 15.74
C SER A 65 -19.47 23.37 16.80
N MET A 66 -20.27 22.31 16.67
CA MET A 66 -20.26 21.17 17.61
C MET A 66 -18.96 20.35 17.55
N ILE A 67 -18.26 20.31 16.41
CA ILE A 67 -16.97 19.62 16.28
C ILE A 67 -15.84 20.38 17.01
N PHE A 68 -15.93 21.71 17.12
CA PHE A 68 -14.95 22.52 17.84
C PHE A 68 -15.09 22.45 19.38
N ASP A 69 -16.28 22.14 19.91
CA ASP A 69 -16.53 21.99 21.35
C ASP A 69 -16.16 20.61 21.92
N LEU A 70 -15.62 19.70 21.09
CA LEU A 70 -15.23 18.35 21.49
C LEU A 70 -13.72 18.27 21.80
N ASP A 71 -13.34 18.59 23.03
CA ASP A 71 -11.95 18.53 23.57
C ASP A 71 -11.30 17.12 23.56
N TYR A 72 -12.01 16.09 23.08
CA TYR A 72 -11.57 14.69 23.14
C TYR A 72 -11.25 14.07 21.77
N LEU A 73 -11.38 14.82 20.66
CA LEU A 73 -11.00 14.34 19.33
C LEU A 73 -9.60 14.83 18.96
N SER A 74 -8.78 13.92 18.42
CA SER A 74 -7.45 14.31 17.97
C SER A 74 -7.56 15.33 16.81
N PRO A 75 -6.64 16.32 16.71
CA PRO A 75 -6.69 17.34 15.66
C PRO A 75 -6.69 16.79 14.23
N GLY A 76 -6.25 15.54 14.02
CA GLY A 76 -6.31 14.85 12.74
C GLY A 76 -7.74 14.41 12.36
N ILE A 77 -8.53 13.97 13.33
CA ILE A 77 -9.92 13.54 13.11
C ILE A 77 -10.82 14.74 12.83
N ILE A 78 -10.61 15.85 13.55
CA ILE A 78 -11.32 17.12 13.32
C ILE A 78 -11.09 17.63 11.89
N ARG A 79 -9.83 17.57 11.42
CA ARG A 79 -9.48 17.97 10.05
C ARG A 79 -10.09 17.05 8.98
N ALA A 80 -10.06 15.74 9.18
CA ALA A 80 -10.67 14.79 8.25
C ALA A 80 -12.20 15.00 8.14
N LEU A 81 -12.88 15.24 9.26
CA LEU A 81 -14.32 15.51 9.27
C LEU A 81 -14.67 16.84 8.60
N SER A 82 -13.85 17.89 8.78
CA SER A 82 -14.07 19.17 8.09
C SER A 82 -13.94 19.05 6.57
N VAL A 83 -12.92 18.33 6.08
CA VAL A 83 -12.70 18.13 4.63
C VAL A 83 -13.87 17.36 4.00
N LEU A 84 -14.36 16.31 4.68
CA LEU A 84 -15.50 15.53 4.19
C LEU A 84 -16.79 16.35 4.15
N LEU A 85 -16.98 17.28 5.09
CA LEU A 85 -18.13 18.20 5.09
C LEU A 85 -18.02 19.24 3.97
N ASP A 86 -16.82 19.75 3.70
CA ASP A 86 -16.58 20.67 2.58
C ASP A 86 -16.83 19.98 1.23
N ASP A 87 -16.40 18.72 1.08
CA ASP A 87 -16.66 17.92 -0.12
C ASP A 87 -18.15 17.62 -0.30
N ALA A 88 -18.89 17.36 0.79
CA ALA A 88 -20.35 17.17 0.72
C ALA A 88 -21.09 18.44 0.28
N VAL A 89 -20.65 19.63 0.73
CA VAL A 89 -21.19 20.92 0.31
C VAL A 89 -20.80 21.27 -1.13
N LEU A 90 -19.58 20.97 -1.54
CA LEU A 90 -19.12 21.14 -2.92
C LEU A 90 -19.88 20.22 -3.89
N CYS A 91 -20.21 19.01 -3.45
CA CYS A 91 -20.98 18.06 -4.24
C CYS A 91 -22.46 18.48 -4.36
N SER A 92 -23.06 19.02 -3.30
CA SER A 92 -24.44 19.53 -3.35
C SER A 92 -24.58 20.82 -4.17
N THR A 93 -23.58 21.70 -4.14
CA THR A 93 -23.57 22.95 -4.91
C THR A 93 -23.26 22.74 -6.39
N ARG A 94 -22.45 21.73 -6.76
CA ARG A 94 -22.18 21.37 -8.17
C ARG A 94 -23.27 20.52 -8.82
N SER A 95 -24.18 19.92 -8.05
CA SER A 95 -25.23 19.01 -8.55
C SER A 95 -26.50 19.70 -9.07
N LEU A 96 -26.56 21.03 -9.18
CA LEU A 96 -27.70 21.76 -9.76
C LEU A 96 -27.68 21.79 -11.30
N GLN A 97 -27.60 20.61 -11.92
CA GLN A 97 -28.12 20.30 -13.26
C GLN A 97 -28.56 18.81 -13.25
N ALA A 98 -29.85 18.56 -13.01
CA ALA A 98 -30.45 17.21 -12.96
C ALA A 98 -30.77 16.70 -14.39
N PRO A 99 -30.81 15.38 -14.70
CA PRO A 99 -31.43 14.32 -13.88
C PRO A 99 -30.64 13.00 -13.75
N GLY A 100 -30.63 12.44 -12.53
CA GLY A 100 -30.08 11.10 -12.23
C GLY A 100 -29.88 10.85 -10.73
N LEU A 101 -30.81 11.29 -9.89
CA LEU A 101 -30.66 11.28 -8.43
C LEU A 101 -31.19 9.96 -7.85
N LEU A 102 -30.44 8.85 -7.93
CA LEU A 102 -30.80 7.63 -7.19
C LEU A 102 -29.62 6.71 -6.76
N SER A 103 -28.37 7.16 -6.77
CA SER A 103 -27.25 6.36 -6.23
C SER A 103 -26.60 6.89 -4.95
N THR A 104 -26.84 8.12 -4.52
CA THR A 104 -26.07 8.76 -3.43
C THR A 104 -26.74 8.78 -2.05
N LEU A 105 -27.96 8.28 -1.90
CA LEU A 105 -28.66 8.21 -0.60
C LEU A 105 -28.61 6.81 0.06
N SER A 106 -28.24 5.79 -0.70
CA SER A 106 -27.99 4.43 -0.19
C SER A 106 -26.68 4.40 0.61
N ASP A 107 -25.62 5.00 0.06
CA ASP A 107 -24.29 4.96 0.64
C ASP A 107 -24.18 5.80 1.91
N LEU A 108 -24.92 6.92 2.00
CA LEU A 108 -24.93 7.75 3.20
C LEU A 108 -25.64 7.04 4.38
N LYS A 109 -26.70 6.26 4.10
CA LYS A 109 -27.41 5.48 5.12
C LYS A 109 -26.59 4.30 5.63
N GLU A 110 -25.86 3.63 4.74
CA GLU A 110 -24.98 2.53 5.10
C GLU A 110 -23.76 3.03 5.91
N TRP A 111 -23.24 4.21 5.57
CA TRP A 111 -22.14 4.83 6.30
C TRP A 111 -22.53 5.34 7.69
N CYS A 112 -23.73 5.94 7.83
CA CYS A 112 -24.25 6.32 9.14
C CYS A 112 -24.52 5.10 10.04
N ARG A 113 -24.87 3.93 9.48
CA ARG A 113 -24.99 2.67 10.23
C ARG A 113 -23.65 2.19 10.78
N ILE A 114 -22.57 2.32 10.00
CA ILE A 114 -21.22 1.92 10.41
C ILE A 114 -20.65 2.88 11.46
N ALA A 115 -20.93 4.18 11.34
CA ALA A 115 -20.48 5.20 12.31
C ALA A 115 -21.11 5.01 13.71
N VAL A 116 -22.33 4.48 13.80
CA VAL A 116 -22.99 4.17 15.08
C VAL A 116 -22.37 2.91 15.75
N GLY A 117 -21.74 2.03 14.98
CA GLY A 117 -21.13 0.80 15.49
C GLY A 117 -19.79 0.97 16.23
N TYR A 118 -19.16 2.14 16.15
CA TYR A 118 -17.81 2.39 16.69
C TYR A 118 -17.74 3.51 17.74
N ALA A 119 -18.87 4.07 18.17
CA ALA A 119 -18.89 5.16 19.13
C ALA A 119 -19.05 4.65 20.59
N PRO A 120 -18.24 5.12 21.57
CA PRO A 120 -18.47 4.82 22.99
C PRO A 120 -19.86 5.26 23.44
N GLN A 121 -20.44 4.58 24.43
CA GLN A 121 -21.86 4.61 24.81
C GLN A 121 -22.50 5.99 25.08
N GLY A 122 -21.73 7.08 25.16
CA GLY A 122 -22.23 8.47 25.29
C GLY A 122 -22.58 9.19 23.98
N ILE A 123 -22.06 8.76 22.82
CA ILE A 123 -22.19 9.49 21.53
C ILE A 123 -23.43 9.05 20.73
N ALA A 124 -23.91 7.83 20.96
CA ALA A 124 -25.03 7.24 20.22
C ALA A 124 -26.33 8.07 20.32
N SER A 125 -26.58 8.75 21.43
CA SER A 125 -27.81 9.56 21.62
C SER A 125 -27.81 10.87 20.82
N HIS A 126 -26.64 11.45 20.55
CA HIS A 126 -26.50 12.68 19.76
C HIS A 126 -26.54 12.39 18.25
N VAL A 127 -25.89 11.32 17.81
CA VAL A 127 -25.98 10.84 16.42
C VAL A 127 -27.40 10.37 16.08
N ALA A 128 -28.09 9.70 17.01
CA ALA A 128 -29.50 9.33 16.82
C ALA A 128 -30.43 10.55 16.74
N ARG A 129 -30.19 11.61 17.52
CA ARG A 129 -30.94 12.88 17.42
C ARG A 129 -30.70 13.59 16.08
N PHE A 130 -29.45 13.61 15.61
CA PHE A 130 -29.07 14.14 14.30
C PHE A 130 -29.78 13.39 13.16
N LEU A 131 -29.77 12.05 13.19
CA LEU A 131 -30.45 11.21 12.19
C LEU A 131 -31.98 11.38 12.22
N LYS A 132 -32.58 11.60 13.40
CA LYS A 132 -34.03 11.90 13.53
C LYS A 132 -34.40 13.26 12.92
N ALA A 133 -33.55 14.27 13.08
CA ALA A 133 -33.74 15.58 12.48
C ALA A 133 -33.63 15.52 10.93
N CYS A 134 -32.69 14.72 10.40
CA CYS A 134 -32.57 14.48 8.96
C CYS A 134 -33.75 13.67 8.40
N ALA A 135 -34.27 12.68 9.15
CA ALA A 135 -35.41 11.85 8.72
C ALA A 135 -36.74 12.62 8.70
N GLY A 136 -36.92 13.59 9.60
CA GLY A 136 -38.11 14.45 9.64
C GLY A 136 -38.28 15.36 8.42
N SER A 137 -37.21 15.61 7.67
CA SER A 137 -37.22 16.52 6.50
C SER A 137 -37.46 15.81 5.16
N ILE A 138 -37.53 14.47 5.14
CA ILE A 138 -37.68 13.66 3.90
C ILE A 138 -39.07 12.99 3.80
N SER A 139 -40.01 13.34 4.68
CA SER A 139 -41.39 12.80 4.64
C SER A 139 -42.35 13.70 3.83
N MET A 140 -42.11 13.88 2.54
CA MET A 140 -43.18 14.18 1.57
C MET A 140 -42.81 13.54 0.22
N GLY A 141 -43.31 12.32 0.00
CA GLY A 141 -43.07 11.58 -1.24
C GLY A 141 -43.96 10.36 -1.38
N ALA A 142 -45.22 10.48 -0.94
CA ALA A 142 -46.25 9.47 -1.09
C ALA A 142 -47.13 9.78 -2.31
N VAL A 143 -46.58 9.87 -3.53
CA VAL A 143 -47.38 9.85 -4.78
C VAL A 143 -46.51 9.32 -5.92
N CYS A 144 -46.74 8.07 -6.32
CA CYS A 144 -46.59 7.48 -7.67
C CYS A 144 -46.30 5.97 -7.58
N ARG A 145 -47.31 5.21 -7.17
CA ARG A 145 -47.46 3.82 -7.64
C ARG A 145 -48.63 3.80 -8.61
N ARG A 146 -48.35 3.77 -9.91
CA ARG A 146 -49.20 3.15 -10.93
C ARG A 146 -48.46 3.14 -12.27
N HIS A 147 -48.27 1.93 -12.79
CA HIS A 147 -48.02 1.54 -14.19
C HIS A 147 -46.57 1.58 -14.71
N LEU A 148 -45.92 0.41 -14.75
CA LEU A 148 -45.43 -0.27 -15.98
C LEU A 148 -44.60 -1.53 -15.59
N PRO A 149 -44.78 -2.67 -16.28
CA PRO A 149 -43.94 -3.85 -16.10
C PRO A 149 -42.74 -3.78 -17.06
N TYR A 150 -41.52 -3.92 -16.57
CA TYR A 150 -40.35 -4.16 -17.43
C TYR A 150 -39.44 -5.22 -16.81
N HIS A 151 -39.43 -6.40 -17.44
CA HIS A 151 -38.33 -7.34 -17.36
C HIS A 151 -37.15 -6.75 -18.14
N GLY A 152 -35.98 -6.65 -17.50
CA GLY A 152 -34.74 -6.23 -18.16
C GLY A 152 -33.54 -6.66 -17.31
N ALA A 153 -32.64 -7.42 -17.93
CA ALA A 153 -31.45 -8.00 -17.32
C ALA A 153 -30.58 -6.95 -16.60
N PHE A 154 -30.15 -7.27 -15.38
CA PHE A 154 -29.07 -6.54 -14.71
C PHE A 154 -27.74 -6.90 -15.39
N ALA A 155 -27.30 -6.05 -16.32
CA ALA A 155 -25.91 -6.04 -16.74
C ALA A 155 -25.07 -5.48 -15.58
N SER A 156 -24.15 -6.30 -15.06
CA SER A 156 -23.19 -5.89 -14.03
C SER A 156 -22.29 -4.79 -14.60
N ILE A 157 -22.48 -3.55 -14.15
CA ILE A 157 -21.56 -2.45 -14.44
C ILE A 157 -20.29 -2.73 -13.64
N THR A 158 -19.29 -3.30 -14.32
CA THR A 158 -17.96 -3.52 -13.75
C THR A 158 -17.21 -2.21 -13.91
N THR A 159 -17.24 -1.34 -12.90
CA THR A 159 -16.40 -0.13 -12.89
C THR A 159 -14.94 -0.56 -12.79
N THR A 160 -14.20 -0.50 -13.90
CA THR A 160 -12.77 -0.83 -13.92
C THR A 160 -12.02 0.20 -13.08
N MET A 161 -11.36 -0.24 -12.01
CA MET A 161 -10.50 0.63 -11.21
C MET A 161 -9.30 1.04 -12.07
N HIS A 162 -9.23 2.30 -12.49
CA HIS A 162 -8.07 2.81 -13.21
C HIS A 162 -6.92 3.01 -12.22
N LEU A 163 -5.90 2.15 -12.30
CA LEU A 163 -4.72 2.25 -11.45
C LEU A 163 -3.77 3.32 -11.99
N PRO A 164 -3.22 4.22 -11.15
CA PRO A 164 -2.11 5.06 -11.53
C PRO A 164 -0.87 4.18 -11.70
N THR A 165 -0.31 4.14 -12.91
CA THR A 165 0.86 3.32 -13.21
C THR A 165 1.98 4.13 -13.86
N GLU A 166 3.22 3.70 -13.64
CA GLU A 166 4.42 4.16 -14.33
C GLU A 166 5.11 2.97 -14.98
N ASP A 167 5.61 3.16 -16.21
CA ASP A 167 6.46 2.17 -16.85
C ASP A 167 7.84 2.18 -16.19
N PHE A 168 8.27 1.03 -15.70
CA PHE A 168 9.60 0.85 -15.14
C PHE A 168 10.20 -0.44 -15.69
N GLN A 169 11.29 -0.30 -16.43
CA GLN A 169 11.95 -1.40 -17.16
C GLN A 169 11.00 -2.15 -18.13
N GLY A 170 10.03 -1.45 -18.73
CA GLY A 170 9.06 -2.07 -19.66
C GLY A 170 7.88 -2.77 -18.97
N HIS A 171 7.69 -2.56 -17.67
CA HIS A 171 6.59 -3.13 -16.89
C HIS A 171 5.74 -2.03 -16.26
N PRO A 172 4.40 -2.08 -16.36
CA PRO A 172 3.53 -1.11 -15.71
C PRO A 172 3.45 -1.41 -14.20
N LEU A 173 4.07 -0.54 -13.40
CA LEU A 173 4.04 -0.63 -11.94
C LEU A 173 3.03 0.37 -11.37
N VAL A 174 2.36 0.01 -10.27
CA VAL A 174 1.42 0.92 -9.61
C VAL A 174 2.18 1.98 -8.84
N TRP A 175 1.92 3.24 -9.16
CA TRP A 175 2.49 4.41 -8.51
C TRP A 175 1.62 4.85 -7.34
N ILE A 176 2.22 5.07 -6.17
CA ILE A 176 1.59 5.75 -5.03
C ILE A 176 2.48 6.88 -4.53
N GLY A 177 1.98 8.11 -4.47
CA GLY A 177 2.71 9.24 -3.90
C GLY A 177 2.65 10.51 -4.75
N HIS A 178 3.63 11.39 -4.60
CA HIS A 178 3.70 12.66 -5.30
C HIS A 178 5.15 13.13 -5.48
N ALA A 179 5.43 13.71 -6.65
CA ALA A 179 6.70 14.37 -6.96
C ALA A 179 7.93 13.51 -6.59
N ASP A 180 8.63 13.89 -5.52
CA ASP A 180 9.90 13.31 -5.08
C ASP A 180 9.74 12.23 -3.99
N SER A 181 8.51 11.89 -3.62
CA SER A 181 8.20 10.93 -2.55
C SER A 181 7.09 9.99 -3.00
N TYR A 182 7.48 8.78 -3.41
CA TYR A 182 6.57 7.81 -4.02
C TYR A 182 7.04 6.36 -3.89
N LEU A 183 6.13 5.44 -4.18
CA LEU A 183 6.31 4.00 -4.23
C LEU A 183 5.96 3.49 -5.63
N LEU A 184 6.75 2.56 -6.14
CA LEU A 184 6.38 1.71 -7.28
C LEU A 184 6.18 0.28 -6.80
N LEU A 185 4.97 -0.23 -7.01
CA LEU A 185 4.58 -1.57 -6.59
C LEU A 185 4.24 -2.44 -7.81
N ALA A 186 4.58 -3.72 -7.73
CA ALA A 186 4.29 -4.71 -8.75
C ALA A 186 3.26 -5.74 -8.23
N PRO A 187 1.94 -5.43 -8.25
CA PRO A 187 0.90 -6.38 -7.82
C PRO A 187 1.02 -7.74 -8.51
N GLN A 188 1.31 -7.75 -9.83
CA GLN A 188 1.42 -8.98 -10.63
C GLN A 188 2.71 -9.77 -10.36
N HIS A 189 3.67 -9.21 -9.62
CA HIS A 189 4.96 -9.83 -9.32
C HIS A 189 5.18 -9.90 -7.80
N GLY A 190 4.27 -10.58 -7.11
CA GLY A 190 4.40 -10.84 -5.66
C GLY A 190 3.95 -9.71 -4.75
N GLY A 191 3.17 -8.75 -5.26
CA GLY A 191 2.81 -7.55 -4.49
C GLY A 191 4.04 -6.74 -4.07
N ARG A 192 5.13 -6.84 -4.83
CA ARG A 192 6.45 -6.37 -4.42
C ARG A 192 6.52 -4.85 -4.44
N LEU A 193 7.06 -4.25 -3.38
CA LEU A 193 7.52 -2.87 -3.43
C LEU A 193 8.85 -2.87 -4.18
N VAL A 194 8.84 -2.41 -5.43
CA VAL A 194 9.99 -2.40 -6.34
C VAL A 194 10.89 -1.21 -6.03
N ARG A 195 10.28 -0.03 -5.89
CA ARG A 195 11.00 1.22 -5.66
C ARG A 195 10.32 2.01 -4.56
N TRP A 196 11.12 2.59 -3.67
CA TRP A 196 10.66 3.55 -2.69
C TRP A 196 11.58 4.76 -2.75
N VAL A 197 11.04 5.87 -3.23
CA VAL A 197 11.70 7.15 -3.30
C VAL A 197 11.20 8.03 -2.16
N HIS A 198 12.11 8.63 -1.42
CA HIS A 198 11.80 9.59 -0.37
C HIS A 198 12.65 10.84 -0.56
N ARG A 199 12.01 11.99 -0.80
CA ARG A 199 12.68 13.27 -1.06
C ARG A 199 13.75 13.20 -2.16
N GLY A 200 13.40 12.53 -3.25
CA GLY A 200 14.24 12.37 -4.43
C GLY A 200 15.32 11.30 -4.31
N GLN A 201 15.39 10.57 -3.19
CA GLN A 201 16.39 9.52 -2.98
C GLN A 201 15.77 8.13 -2.99
N ASP A 202 16.39 7.22 -3.73
CA ASP A 202 16.07 5.79 -3.69
C ASP A 202 16.49 5.18 -2.35
N ILE A 203 15.50 4.67 -1.61
CA ILE A 203 15.70 4.00 -0.33
C ILE A 203 15.98 2.51 -0.53
N LEU A 204 15.30 1.89 -1.48
CA LEU A 204 15.48 0.48 -1.82
C LEU A 204 16.33 0.33 -3.09
N TYR A 205 17.18 -0.67 -3.10
CA TYR A 205 17.94 -1.08 -4.27
C TYR A 205 17.03 -1.84 -5.24
N TRP A 206 17.21 -1.58 -6.52
CA TRP A 206 16.68 -2.42 -7.60
C TRP A 206 17.75 -2.56 -8.69
N PRO A 207 18.00 -3.76 -9.24
CA PRO A 207 19.01 -3.94 -10.27
C PRO A 207 18.56 -3.35 -11.62
N ASP A 208 19.52 -2.76 -12.36
CA ASP A 208 19.27 -2.13 -13.67
C ASP A 208 18.74 -3.12 -14.73
N ALA A 209 19.11 -4.39 -14.61
CA ALA A 209 18.71 -5.48 -15.51
C ALA A 209 18.01 -6.61 -14.72
N ALA A 210 16.82 -6.32 -14.20
CA ALA A 210 16.02 -7.31 -13.49
C ALA A 210 15.42 -8.36 -14.45
N ASP A 211 15.53 -9.64 -14.09
CA ASP A 211 14.82 -10.71 -14.79
C ASP A 211 13.36 -10.80 -14.29
N TRP A 212 12.48 -10.09 -14.99
CA TRP A 212 11.04 -10.07 -14.70
C TRP A 212 10.32 -11.39 -15.02
N SER A 213 10.96 -12.33 -15.72
CA SER A 213 10.42 -13.68 -15.92
C SER A 213 10.56 -14.56 -14.67
N CYS A 214 11.48 -14.20 -13.77
CA CYS A 214 11.66 -14.85 -12.48
C CYS A 214 11.80 -13.82 -11.33
N PRO A 215 10.73 -13.06 -11.01
CA PRO A 215 10.80 -11.98 -10.03
C PRO A 215 11.36 -12.44 -8.68
N ALA A 216 11.03 -13.64 -8.21
CA ALA A 216 11.58 -14.16 -6.97
C ALA A 216 13.11 -14.31 -6.97
N LYS A 217 13.80 -14.40 -8.11
CA LYS A 217 15.27 -14.38 -8.13
C LYS A 217 15.87 -12.98 -8.16
N VAL A 218 15.09 -11.94 -8.45
CA VAL A 218 15.56 -10.55 -8.44
C VAL A 218 15.94 -10.13 -7.01
N ARG A 219 17.16 -9.61 -6.86
CA ARG A 219 17.71 -9.06 -5.60
C ARG A 219 17.41 -7.57 -5.51
N GLY A 220 16.21 -7.22 -5.10
CA GLY A 220 15.79 -5.82 -5.03
C GLY A 220 14.40 -5.63 -4.42
N GLY A 221 14.14 -4.37 -4.06
CA GLY A 221 12.87 -3.94 -3.51
C GLY A 221 12.58 -4.56 -2.14
N ASN A 222 11.35 -5.01 -1.94
CA ASN A 222 10.91 -5.74 -0.76
C ASN A 222 9.94 -6.87 -1.16
N PRO A 223 10.43 -8.09 -1.44
CA PRO A 223 9.55 -9.24 -1.55
C PRO A 223 8.84 -9.55 -0.23
N LEU A 224 7.57 -9.92 -0.33
CA LEU A 224 6.73 -10.28 0.80
C LEU A 224 6.89 -11.78 1.11
N LEU A 225 7.17 -12.09 2.38
CA LEU A 225 7.41 -13.47 2.83
C LEU A 225 6.15 -13.97 3.52
N PHE A 226 5.45 -14.92 2.91
CA PHE A 226 4.23 -15.53 3.45
C PHE A 226 3.97 -16.89 2.77
N PRO A 227 3.54 -17.93 3.51
CA PRO A 227 3.13 -17.90 4.93
C PRO A 227 4.27 -17.93 5.93
N PHE A 228 5.47 -18.33 5.49
CA PHE A 228 6.61 -18.54 6.36
C PHE A 228 7.83 -17.76 5.87
N ALA A 229 8.45 -16.99 6.75
CA ALA A 229 9.75 -16.37 6.49
C ALA A 229 10.89 -17.37 6.70
N GLY A 230 11.87 -17.37 5.79
CA GLY A 230 13.07 -18.18 5.89
C GLY A 230 12.92 -19.59 5.32
N ARG A 231 13.83 -20.48 5.75
CA ARG A 231 13.90 -21.89 5.32
C ARG A 231 13.16 -22.78 6.31
N HIS A 232 12.58 -23.88 5.81
CA HIS A 232 11.91 -24.91 6.61
C HIS A 232 12.46 -26.28 6.25
N PHE A 233 12.52 -27.16 7.24
CA PHE A 233 13.17 -28.46 7.08
C PHE A 233 12.32 -29.60 7.64
N VAL A 234 12.28 -30.71 6.91
CA VAL A 234 11.79 -31.98 7.45
C VAL A 234 12.84 -33.05 7.23
N LYS A 235 13.37 -33.59 8.33
CA LYS A 235 14.44 -34.61 8.30
C LYS A 235 15.65 -34.16 7.47
N GLY A 236 16.06 -32.90 7.61
CA GLY A 236 17.18 -32.30 6.88
C GLY A 236 16.87 -31.88 5.43
N ASN A 237 15.68 -32.16 4.90
CA ASN A 237 15.29 -31.72 3.56
C ASN A 237 14.71 -30.31 3.59
N PRO A 238 15.32 -29.33 2.90
CA PRO A 238 14.80 -27.96 2.86
C PRO A 238 13.52 -27.88 2.01
N GLY A 239 12.73 -26.83 2.24
CA GLY A 239 11.52 -26.55 1.47
C GLY A 239 10.35 -27.48 1.81
N GLN A 240 10.38 -28.07 3.01
CA GLN A 240 9.35 -28.96 3.51
C GLN A 240 8.95 -28.56 4.93
N TRP A 241 7.67 -28.76 5.26
CA TRP A 241 7.17 -28.59 6.62
C TRP A 241 6.19 -29.69 6.98
N ARG A 242 6.03 -29.96 8.27
CA ARG A 242 5.13 -30.98 8.80
C ARG A 242 3.93 -30.32 9.50
N ASP A 243 2.73 -30.74 9.15
CA ASP A 243 1.52 -30.30 9.84
C ASP A 243 1.27 -31.05 11.16
N SER A 244 0.24 -30.63 11.89
CA SER A 244 -0.13 -31.23 13.18
C SER A 244 -0.62 -32.67 13.07
N GLN A 245 -1.01 -33.14 11.88
CA GLN A 245 -1.38 -34.53 11.60
C GLN A 245 -0.18 -35.37 11.15
N GLY A 246 1.02 -34.78 11.13
CA GLY A 246 2.25 -35.45 10.73
C GLY A 246 2.50 -35.50 9.22
N LYS A 247 1.59 -34.95 8.39
CA LYS A 247 1.74 -34.91 6.94
C LYS A 247 2.78 -33.88 6.54
N VAL A 248 3.63 -34.25 5.59
CA VAL A 248 4.68 -33.39 5.05
C VAL A 248 4.17 -32.70 3.80
N HIS A 249 4.39 -31.38 3.73
CA HIS A 249 4.02 -30.54 2.60
C HIS A 249 5.26 -29.87 2.04
N SER A 250 5.29 -29.66 0.72
CA SER A 250 6.34 -28.89 0.06
C SER A 250 5.96 -27.41 0.04
N LEU A 251 6.86 -26.55 0.50
CA LEU A 251 6.69 -25.11 0.49
C LEU A 251 8.06 -24.45 0.33
N ALA A 252 8.20 -23.63 -0.71
CA ALA A 252 9.47 -23.00 -1.04
C ALA A 252 9.95 -22.06 0.09
N LEU A 253 11.26 -21.80 0.08
CA LEU A 253 11.91 -20.78 0.90
C LEU A 253 11.14 -19.45 0.81
N HIS A 254 10.84 -18.85 1.95
CA HIS A 254 10.04 -17.61 2.09
C HIS A 254 8.56 -17.71 1.67
N GLY A 255 8.05 -18.92 1.42
CA GLY A 255 6.67 -19.15 1.01
C GLY A 255 6.42 -18.79 -0.46
N PHE A 256 5.17 -18.41 -0.77
CA PHE A 256 4.71 -18.19 -2.15
C PHE A 256 4.24 -16.77 -2.43
N ALA A 257 4.09 -15.90 -1.43
CA ALA A 257 3.55 -14.56 -1.66
C ALA A 257 4.43 -13.75 -2.63
N ARG A 258 5.75 -13.86 -2.54
CA ARG A 258 6.69 -13.22 -3.47
C ARG A 258 6.55 -13.65 -4.94
N ASP A 259 5.87 -14.75 -5.22
CA ASP A 259 5.76 -15.36 -6.55
C ASP A 259 4.38 -15.15 -7.20
N LEU A 260 3.34 -14.88 -6.38
CA LEU A 260 1.95 -14.88 -6.83
C LEU A 260 1.41 -13.47 -7.06
N PRO A 261 0.48 -13.29 -8.01
CA PRO A 261 -0.14 -12.00 -8.25
C PRO A 261 -1.09 -11.61 -7.11
N PHE A 262 -1.11 -10.33 -6.79
CA PHE A 262 -2.04 -9.71 -5.85
C PHE A 262 -3.09 -8.89 -6.61
N GLU A 263 -4.30 -8.90 -6.09
CA GLU A 263 -5.38 -7.98 -6.47
C GLU A 263 -5.18 -6.64 -5.76
N VAL A 264 -5.29 -5.50 -6.47
CA VAL A 264 -5.38 -4.19 -5.81
C VAL A 264 -6.82 -3.98 -5.33
N SER A 265 -7.04 -4.18 -4.03
CA SER A 265 -8.39 -4.15 -3.43
C SER A 265 -8.81 -2.77 -2.90
N ALA A 266 -7.85 -1.86 -2.70
CA ALA A 266 -8.13 -0.45 -2.42
C ALA A 266 -6.92 0.41 -2.79
N ILE A 267 -7.16 1.65 -3.21
CA ILE A 267 -6.09 2.59 -3.55
C ILE A 267 -6.49 4.05 -3.27
N ASN A 268 -5.54 4.79 -2.74
CA ASN A 268 -5.47 6.24 -2.80
C ASN A 268 -4.12 6.58 -3.46
N GLY A 269 -4.16 6.98 -4.73
CA GLY A 269 -2.95 7.19 -5.55
C GLY A 269 -1.93 8.18 -4.96
N ARG A 270 -2.31 8.99 -3.98
CA ARG A 270 -1.40 9.94 -3.31
C ARG A 270 -0.80 9.42 -2.01
N ALA A 271 -1.37 8.38 -1.41
CA ALA A 271 -1.09 8.05 -0.02
C ALA A 271 -1.05 6.56 0.33
N SER A 272 -1.87 5.70 -0.28
CA SER A 272 -1.95 4.31 0.16
C SER A 272 -2.46 3.32 -0.88
N ILE A 273 -2.11 2.06 -0.69
CA ILE A 273 -2.59 0.94 -1.49
C ILE A 273 -2.79 -0.29 -0.60
N ARG A 274 -3.83 -1.05 -0.89
CA ARG A 274 -4.04 -2.39 -0.33
C ARG A 274 -4.00 -3.40 -1.46
N MET A 275 -3.09 -4.36 -1.33
CA MET A 275 -2.95 -5.50 -2.22
C MET A 275 -3.38 -6.77 -1.47
N THR A 276 -4.12 -7.64 -2.13
CA THR A 276 -4.72 -8.85 -1.54
C THR A 276 -4.33 -10.09 -2.33
N LEU A 277 -3.79 -11.08 -1.63
CA LEU A 277 -3.58 -12.44 -2.11
C LEU A 277 -4.56 -13.37 -1.38
N ARG A 278 -5.30 -14.17 -2.14
CA ARG A 278 -6.24 -15.17 -1.61
C ARG A 278 -5.72 -16.56 -1.86
N ASP A 279 -6.12 -17.51 -1.03
CA ASP A 279 -5.79 -18.90 -1.28
C ASP A 279 -6.39 -19.39 -2.61
N SER A 280 -5.66 -20.29 -3.26
CA SER A 280 -6.02 -20.86 -4.56
C SER A 280 -5.62 -22.34 -4.60
N GLY A 281 -5.96 -23.04 -5.69
CA GLY A 281 -5.49 -24.41 -5.89
C GLY A 281 -3.96 -24.54 -5.81
N ALA A 282 -3.23 -23.55 -6.33
CA ALA A 282 -1.77 -23.53 -6.32
C ALA A 282 -1.20 -23.42 -4.90
N THR A 283 -1.77 -22.58 -4.04
CA THR A 283 -1.29 -22.42 -2.65
C THR A 283 -1.67 -23.62 -1.78
N ARG A 284 -2.88 -24.17 -1.99
CA ARG A 284 -3.41 -25.29 -1.19
C ARG A 284 -2.61 -26.58 -1.34
N ALA A 285 -1.83 -26.73 -2.41
CA ALA A 285 -0.95 -27.88 -2.62
C ALA A 285 0.17 -27.97 -1.56
N GLY A 286 0.74 -26.83 -1.16
CA GLY A 286 1.83 -26.75 -0.17
C GLY A 286 1.41 -26.19 1.19
N TYR A 287 0.24 -25.54 1.25
CA TYR A 287 -0.28 -24.88 2.43
C TYR A 287 -1.82 -24.97 2.42
N PRO A 288 -2.40 -26.07 2.96
CA PRO A 288 -3.81 -26.41 2.79
C PRO A 288 -4.74 -25.62 3.73
N PHE A 289 -4.63 -24.30 3.73
CA PHE A 289 -5.46 -23.39 4.52
C PHE A 289 -6.16 -22.39 3.61
N ALA A 290 -7.40 -22.05 3.96
CA ALA A 290 -8.09 -20.92 3.36
C ALA A 290 -7.66 -19.63 4.05
N PHE A 291 -7.24 -18.63 3.28
CA PHE A 291 -6.69 -17.41 3.83
C PHE A 291 -6.94 -16.21 2.92
N VAL A 292 -6.87 -15.03 3.52
CA VAL A 292 -6.65 -13.77 2.82
C VAL A 292 -5.43 -13.11 3.43
N PHE A 293 -4.42 -12.83 2.60
CA PHE A 293 -3.20 -12.11 2.97
C PHE A 293 -3.22 -10.74 2.31
N GLU A 294 -3.07 -9.69 3.10
CA GLU A 294 -3.09 -8.31 2.63
C GLU A 294 -1.78 -7.61 2.97
N ALA A 295 -1.23 -6.92 1.96
CA ALA A 295 -0.15 -5.97 2.12
C ALA A 295 -0.71 -4.57 1.93
N ILE A 296 -0.69 -3.78 3.00
CA ILE A 296 -1.21 -2.41 3.02
C ILE A 296 -0.04 -1.45 3.17
N TYR A 297 0.19 -0.63 2.16
CA TYR A 297 1.23 0.40 2.18
C TYR A 297 0.58 1.75 2.40
N ALA A 298 1.13 2.54 3.32
CA ALA A 298 0.77 3.92 3.56
C ALA A 298 2.04 4.78 3.53
N LEU A 299 2.11 5.70 2.57
CA LEU A 299 3.17 6.68 2.49
C LEU A 299 2.97 7.72 3.59
N LEU A 300 4.03 7.99 4.36
CA LEU A 300 4.04 8.94 5.46
C LEU A 300 4.94 10.12 5.10
N PRO A 301 4.73 11.32 5.70
CA PRO A 301 5.54 12.50 5.38
C PRO A 301 7.06 12.30 5.58
N ASP A 302 7.43 11.45 6.53
CA ASP A 302 8.79 11.11 6.91
C ASP A 302 9.09 9.61 6.74
N GLY A 303 8.35 8.90 5.89
CA GLY A 303 8.67 7.51 5.59
C GLY A 303 7.53 6.65 5.06
N LEU A 304 7.46 5.41 5.52
CA LEU A 304 6.55 4.37 5.02
C LEU A 304 6.01 3.54 6.18
N GLU A 305 4.73 3.21 6.15
CA GLU A 305 4.16 2.14 6.97
C GLU A 305 3.62 1.02 6.08
N VAL A 306 3.96 -0.21 6.45
CA VAL A 306 3.52 -1.42 5.78
C VAL A 306 2.86 -2.32 6.81
N THR A 307 1.62 -2.70 6.55
CA THR A 307 0.90 -3.70 7.36
C THR A 307 0.80 -4.99 6.57
N LEU A 308 1.32 -6.08 7.14
CA LEU A 308 1.06 -7.45 6.69
C LEU A 308 -0.08 -8.02 7.52
N ARG A 309 -1.23 -8.25 6.89
CA ARG A 309 -2.42 -8.77 7.57
C ARG A 309 -2.80 -10.13 7.03
N THR A 310 -2.98 -11.08 7.92
CA THR A 310 -3.46 -12.43 7.58
C THR A 310 -4.83 -12.62 8.21
N ILE A 311 -5.79 -13.08 7.41
CA ILE A 311 -7.15 -13.41 7.82
C ILE A 311 -7.36 -14.89 7.55
N ASN A 312 -7.79 -15.63 8.57
CA ASN A 312 -8.17 -17.02 8.41
C ASN A 312 -9.63 -17.12 7.96
N THR A 313 -9.85 -17.47 6.69
CA THR A 313 -11.18 -17.67 6.11
C THR A 313 -11.62 -19.13 6.10
N GLY A 314 -10.81 -20.02 6.67
CA GLY A 314 -11.10 -21.44 6.77
C GLY A 314 -11.76 -21.84 8.09
N THR A 315 -11.84 -23.15 8.29
CA THR A 315 -12.45 -23.79 9.46
C THR A 315 -11.44 -24.36 10.46
N GLN A 316 -10.15 -24.38 10.10
CA GLN A 316 -9.06 -24.82 10.95
C GLN A 316 -8.11 -23.66 11.23
N ARG A 317 -7.46 -23.63 12.40
CA ARG A 317 -6.45 -22.63 12.70
C ARG A 317 -5.28 -22.73 11.70
N LEU A 318 -4.79 -21.61 11.21
CA LEU A 318 -3.68 -21.58 10.25
C LEU A 318 -2.37 -21.14 10.92
N PRO A 319 -1.22 -21.73 10.57
CA PRO A 319 0.09 -21.28 11.04
C PRO A 319 0.70 -20.25 10.09
N CYS A 320 1.23 -19.14 10.60
CA CYS A 320 1.99 -18.19 9.78
C CYS A 320 3.04 -17.45 10.59
N TYR A 321 4.04 -16.91 9.90
CA TYR A 321 5.03 -15.98 10.45
C TYR A 321 5.58 -15.16 9.28
N PRO A 322 4.80 -14.16 8.82
CA PRO A 322 5.18 -13.37 7.66
C PRO A 322 6.39 -12.48 7.97
N GLY A 323 7.00 -11.98 6.91
CA GLY A 323 8.15 -11.09 7.02
C GLY A 323 8.32 -10.19 5.82
N HIS A 324 9.21 -9.22 5.98
CA HIS A 324 9.72 -8.40 4.89
C HIS A 324 11.15 -8.82 4.54
N HIS A 325 11.60 -8.45 3.36
CA HIS A 325 12.96 -8.68 2.89
C HIS A 325 13.44 -7.41 2.18
N PHE A 326 13.59 -6.32 2.92
CA PHE A 326 13.99 -5.03 2.34
C PHE A 326 15.43 -5.05 1.87
N TYR A 327 15.66 -4.77 0.59
CA TYR A 327 16.97 -4.55 0.00
C TYR A 327 17.29 -3.05 0.06
N PHE A 328 17.89 -2.57 1.17
CA PHE A 328 18.22 -1.14 1.27
C PHE A 328 19.38 -0.79 0.35
N ALA A 329 19.24 0.29 -0.42
CA ALA A 329 20.32 0.79 -1.26
C ALA A 329 21.50 1.26 -0.40
N LEU A 330 22.64 0.59 -0.56
CA LEU A 330 23.88 0.85 0.15
C LEU A 330 25.05 0.36 -0.71
N PRO A 331 25.81 1.27 -1.35
CA PRO A 331 27.01 0.89 -2.07
C PRO A 331 27.95 0.09 -1.17
N HIS A 332 28.49 -1.02 -1.69
CA HIS A 332 29.34 -1.91 -0.89
C HIS A 332 30.55 -1.18 -0.30
N SER A 333 31.11 -0.22 -1.06
CA SER A 333 32.22 0.65 -0.63
C SER A 333 31.90 1.52 0.59
N GLN A 334 30.62 1.70 0.93
CA GLN A 334 30.15 2.51 2.05
C GLN A 334 29.76 1.68 3.29
N ARG A 335 29.78 0.34 3.22
CA ARG A 335 29.37 -0.54 4.33
C ARG A 335 30.17 -0.31 5.60
N ALA A 336 31.46 -0.01 5.47
CA ALA A 336 32.36 0.32 6.56
C ALA A 336 31.97 1.61 7.33
N ALA A 337 31.22 2.51 6.69
CA ALA A 337 30.71 3.74 7.29
C ALA A 337 29.24 3.62 7.73
N ALA A 338 28.60 2.47 7.49
CA ALA A 338 27.22 2.21 7.85
C ALA A 338 27.12 1.34 9.10
N SER A 339 26.02 1.49 9.84
CA SER A 339 25.76 0.72 11.04
C SER A 339 24.31 0.33 11.23
N LEU A 340 24.11 -0.76 11.99
CA LEU A 340 22.81 -1.23 12.47
C LEU A 340 22.81 -1.15 13.99
N ALA A 341 21.99 -0.26 14.54
CA ALA A 341 21.71 -0.20 15.97
C ALA A 341 20.47 -1.03 16.32
N LEU A 342 20.57 -1.83 17.36
CA LEU A 342 19.52 -2.73 17.83
C LEU A 342 19.32 -2.56 19.35
N PRO A 343 18.11 -2.81 19.87
CA PRO A 343 17.91 -2.98 21.30
C PRO A 343 18.56 -4.29 21.77
N ARG A 344 18.35 -4.68 23.03
CA ARG A 344 18.82 -5.98 23.54
C ARG A 344 18.26 -7.11 22.67
N THR A 345 19.17 -7.86 22.06
CA THR A 345 18.87 -9.00 21.19
C THR A 345 19.72 -10.20 21.58
N GLU A 346 19.32 -11.36 21.09
CA GLU A 346 20.18 -12.52 20.96
C GLU A 346 20.44 -12.77 19.48
N ARG A 347 21.71 -12.91 19.11
CA ARG A 347 22.14 -13.21 17.75
C ARG A 347 22.29 -14.71 17.58
N LEU A 348 21.69 -15.25 16.52
CA LEU A 348 21.79 -16.66 16.19
C LEU A 348 21.71 -16.88 14.67
N ARG A 349 21.92 -18.13 14.27
CA ARG A 349 21.83 -18.59 12.88
C ARG A 349 21.00 -19.86 12.82
N GLN A 350 20.55 -20.24 11.64
CA GLN A 350 19.90 -21.52 11.43
C GLN A 350 20.95 -22.60 11.11
N ARG A 351 20.83 -23.78 11.73
CA ARG A 351 21.62 -24.96 11.35
C ARG A 351 21.11 -25.56 10.05
N SER A 352 21.90 -26.44 9.44
CA SER A 352 21.54 -27.17 8.22
C SER A 352 20.36 -28.13 8.39
N ASP A 353 20.03 -28.51 9.63
CA ASP A 353 18.86 -29.34 9.96
C ASP A 353 17.58 -28.53 10.22
N GLY A 354 17.66 -27.19 10.12
CA GLY A 354 16.57 -26.26 10.38
C GLY A 354 16.52 -25.69 11.80
N SER A 355 17.21 -26.32 12.77
CA SER A 355 17.17 -25.88 14.16
C SER A 355 17.93 -24.56 14.40
N PRO A 356 17.51 -23.73 15.37
CA PRO A 356 18.26 -22.54 15.75
C PRO A 356 19.59 -22.92 16.43
N MET A 357 20.69 -22.30 15.99
CA MET A 357 21.98 -22.38 16.67
C MET A 357 21.90 -21.85 18.11
N CYS A 358 22.91 -22.18 18.92
CA CYS A 358 23.03 -21.57 20.26
C CYS A 358 23.07 -20.06 20.10
N ALA A 359 22.26 -19.37 20.89
CA ALA A 359 22.13 -17.93 20.81
C ALA A 359 23.28 -17.26 21.57
N GLU A 360 23.84 -16.22 20.95
CA GLU A 360 24.87 -15.35 21.55
C GLU A 360 24.24 -14.01 21.94
N PRO A 361 24.73 -13.32 22.99
CA PRO A 361 24.31 -11.95 23.24
C PRO A 361 24.54 -11.06 22.01
N GLY A 362 23.51 -10.29 21.65
CA GLY A 362 23.61 -9.26 20.62
C GLY A 362 24.37 -8.03 21.12
N GLU A 363 25.00 -7.32 20.20
CA GLU A 363 25.65 -6.04 20.43
C GLU A 363 24.64 -4.92 20.17
N PRO A 364 24.74 -3.78 20.89
CA PRO A 364 23.85 -2.65 20.68
C PRO A 364 24.04 -1.99 19.30
N THR A 365 25.20 -2.17 18.67
CA THR A 365 25.50 -1.60 17.34
C THR A 365 26.50 -2.48 16.59
N TYR A 366 26.25 -2.68 15.31
CA TYR A 366 27.15 -3.35 14.38
C TYR A 366 27.51 -2.44 13.21
N ARG A 367 28.73 -2.57 12.68
CA ARG A 367 29.06 -2.05 11.35
C ARG A 367 28.55 -3.01 10.29
N LEU A 368 28.17 -2.52 9.12
CA LEU A 368 27.61 -3.38 8.06
C LEU A 368 28.66 -4.16 7.25
N ASP A 369 29.95 -3.93 7.49
CA ASP A 369 31.05 -4.76 7.01
C ASP A 369 31.42 -5.88 8.00
N ASP A 370 30.71 -6.03 9.12
CA ASP A 370 30.95 -7.09 10.09
C ASP A 370 30.48 -8.45 9.54
N PRO A 371 31.37 -9.45 9.37
CA PRO A 371 31.01 -10.76 8.82
C PRO A 371 30.01 -11.52 9.70
N ARG A 372 29.90 -11.17 10.99
CA ARG A 372 28.92 -11.79 11.89
C ARG A 372 27.48 -11.52 11.47
N LEU A 373 27.22 -10.47 10.69
CA LEU A 373 25.88 -10.09 10.24
C LEU A 373 25.37 -10.88 9.02
N GLN A 374 26.22 -11.56 8.27
CA GLN A 374 25.80 -12.28 7.07
C GLN A 374 24.88 -13.45 7.42
N ASP A 375 23.61 -13.51 7.00
CA ASP A 375 22.64 -14.57 7.37
C ASP A 375 22.47 -14.71 8.91
N ALA A 376 22.38 -13.58 9.61
CA ALA A 376 22.24 -13.53 11.05
C ALA A 376 20.82 -13.13 11.47
N LEU A 377 20.29 -13.84 12.46
CA LEU A 377 19.00 -13.58 13.09
C LEU A 377 19.24 -12.82 14.39
N HIS A 378 18.64 -11.64 14.55
CA HIS A 378 18.70 -10.84 15.77
C HIS A 378 17.36 -10.93 16.50
N ALA A 379 17.18 -11.94 17.34
CA ALA A 379 15.96 -12.17 18.08
C ALA A 379 15.81 -11.15 19.21
N PHE A 380 14.67 -10.46 19.25
CA PHE A 380 14.45 -9.39 20.23
C PHE A 380 14.26 -9.93 21.65
N ARG A 381 14.92 -9.26 22.61
CA ARG A 381 14.77 -9.47 24.06
C ARG A 381 14.30 -8.23 24.81
N ALA A 382 13.94 -7.18 24.06
CA ALA A 382 13.37 -5.91 24.50
C ALA A 382 12.43 -5.39 23.39
N ASN A 383 11.89 -4.17 23.53
CA ASN A 383 10.97 -3.58 22.57
C ASN A 383 11.53 -3.62 21.12
N PRO A 384 10.87 -4.34 20.19
CA PRO A 384 11.35 -4.50 18.83
C PRO A 384 11.55 -3.18 18.10
N SER A 385 12.76 -2.96 17.62
CA SER A 385 13.14 -1.81 16.80
C SER A 385 14.52 -2.04 16.16
N ALA A 386 14.85 -1.25 15.16
CA ALA A 386 16.19 -1.20 14.57
C ALA A 386 16.44 0.21 14.02
N THR A 387 17.69 0.63 13.93
CA THR A 387 18.07 1.85 13.20
C THR A 387 19.22 1.53 12.28
N LEU A 388 18.97 1.63 10.99
CA LEU A 388 19.97 1.52 9.93
C LEU A 388 20.52 2.93 9.66
N ALA A 389 21.78 3.17 10.00
CA ALA A 389 22.48 4.40 9.66
C ALA A 389 23.39 4.13 8.45
N ILE A 390 23.18 4.88 7.38
CA ILE A 390 23.97 4.81 6.15
C ILE A 390 24.38 6.24 5.77
N PRO A 391 25.47 6.45 5.01
CA PRO A 391 25.92 7.80 4.71
C PRO A 391 24.81 8.72 4.17
N GLY A 392 24.54 9.81 4.89
CA GLY A 392 23.55 10.83 4.53
C GLY A 392 22.13 10.58 5.04
N ARG A 393 21.80 9.42 5.60
CA ARG A 393 20.45 9.12 6.11
C ARG A 393 20.40 8.02 7.18
N LYS A 394 19.38 8.11 8.03
CA LYS A 394 19.01 7.06 8.99
C LYS A 394 17.61 6.56 8.71
N ILE A 395 17.43 5.25 8.82
CA ILE A 395 16.14 4.56 8.63
C ILE A 395 15.82 3.85 9.95
N ARG A 396 14.80 4.33 10.66
CA ARG A 396 14.34 3.76 11.93
C ARG A 396 13.14 2.86 11.71
N PHE A 397 13.24 1.64 12.19
CA PHE A 397 12.19 0.63 12.20
C PHE A 397 11.43 0.75 13.53
N GLU A 398 10.17 1.15 13.47
CA GLU A 398 9.23 1.12 14.58
C GLU A 398 8.36 -0.14 14.47
N LEU A 399 8.75 -1.18 15.22
CA LEU A 399 8.15 -2.52 15.15
C LEU A 399 7.24 -2.84 16.34
N ASN A 400 6.90 -1.85 17.18
CA ASN A 400 6.01 -2.04 18.32
C ASN A 400 4.78 -1.12 18.23
N GLN A 401 4.06 -1.21 17.10
CA GLN A 401 2.86 -0.42 16.89
C GLN A 401 1.66 -1.01 17.65
N PRO A 402 0.74 -0.18 18.18
CA PRO A 402 -0.47 -0.65 18.83
C PRO A 402 -1.29 -1.60 17.94
N GLY A 403 -1.70 -2.75 18.48
CA GLY A 403 -2.48 -3.75 17.76
C GLY A 403 -1.67 -4.58 16.74
N SER A 404 -0.35 -4.38 16.66
CA SER A 404 0.53 -5.21 15.84
C SER A 404 0.86 -6.53 16.54
N ALA A 405 0.95 -7.60 15.76
CA ALA A 405 1.65 -8.82 16.12
C ALA A 405 3.11 -8.49 16.45
N PRO A 406 3.72 -9.19 17.42
CA PRO A 406 5.11 -8.96 17.78
C PRO A 406 6.04 -9.41 16.65
N TRP A 407 6.93 -8.52 16.22
CA TRP A 407 8.07 -8.88 15.39
C TRP A 407 9.09 -9.60 16.27
N HIS A 408 9.48 -10.82 15.88
CA HIS A 408 10.34 -11.67 16.71
C HIS A 408 11.83 -11.38 16.50
N ALA A 409 12.21 -11.00 15.28
CA ALA A 409 13.59 -10.71 14.94
C ALA A 409 13.70 -9.70 13.80
N VAL A 410 14.90 -9.17 13.65
CA VAL A 410 15.39 -8.63 12.39
C VAL A 410 16.49 -9.54 11.87
N THR A 411 16.46 -9.88 10.59
CA THR A 411 17.51 -10.66 9.91
C THR A 411 18.39 -9.74 9.08
N THR A 412 19.68 -10.03 9.02
CA THR A 412 20.65 -9.31 8.20
C THR A 412 21.28 -10.22 7.15
N TRP A 413 21.40 -9.72 5.92
CA TRP A 413 21.96 -10.49 4.80
C TRP A 413 22.42 -9.59 3.66
N SER A 414 23.43 -10.03 2.92
CA SER A 414 23.75 -9.53 1.59
C SER A 414 24.13 -10.70 0.69
N GLU A 415 23.93 -10.60 -0.63
CA GLU A 415 24.29 -11.70 -1.53
C GLU A 415 25.80 -11.92 -1.58
N THR A 416 26.55 -10.83 -1.76
CA THR A 416 28.01 -10.84 -1.80
C THR A 416 28.57 -9.67 -0.99
N GLU A 417 29.89 -9.66 -0.82
CA GLU A 417 30.62 -8.52 -0.25
C GLU A 417 30.56 -7.28 -1.16
N THR A 418 30.32 -7.47 -2.46
CA THR A 418 30.30 -6.43 -3.50
C THR A 418 28.90 -5.98 -3.92
N ALA A 419 27.83 -6.50 -3.30
CA ALA A 419 26.47 -6.10 -3.63
C ALA A 419 26.16 -4.66 -3.15
N ASP A 420 25.54 -3.85 -3.98
CA ASP A 420 25.19 -2.46 -3.62
C ASP A 420 23.85 -2.31 -2.87
N PHE A 421 23.53 -3.35 -2.10
CA PHE A 421 22.43 -3.37 -1.16
C PHE A 421 22.83 -4.05 0.14
N TYR A 422 22.04 -3.83 1.18
CA TYR A 422 22.09 -4.61 2.41
C TYR A 422 20.68 -4.90 2.91
N CYS A 423 20.41 -6.16 3.23
CA CYS A 423 19.10 -6.57 3.69
C CYS A 423 18.98 -6.43 5.21
N VAL A 424 17.92 -5.75 5.64
CA VAL A 424 17.50 -5.64 7.04
C VAL A 424 16.01 -5.99 7.10
N GLU A 425 15.71 -7.12 7.73
CA GLU A 425 14.50 -7.88 7.43
C GLU A 425 13.70 -8.17 8.71
N PRO A 426 12.68 -7.36 9.05
CA PRO A 426 11.83 -7.65 10.20
C PRO A 426 10.94 -8.87 9.90
N TRP A 427 11.01 -9.89 10.75
CA TRP A 427 10.24 -11.14 10.64
C TRP A 427 9.40 -11.41 11.89
N VAL A 428 8.16 -11.86 11.69
CA VAL A 428 7.24 -12.23 12.79
C VAL A 428 7.69 -13.50 13.52
N GLY A 429 8.44 -14.38 12.84
CA GLY A 429 9.02 -15.57 13.43
C GLY A 429 10.35 -15.95 12.79
N LEU A 430 11.11 -16.79 13.48
CA LEU A 430 12.39 -17.28 12.96
C LEU A 430 12.16 -18.31 11.84
N PRO A 431 13.17 -18.56 10.97
CA PRO A 431 13.15 -19.68 10.04
C PRO A 431 12.79 -20.97 10.75
N ASP A 432 11.94 -21.80 10.13
CA ASP A 432 11.47 -23.07 10.67
C ASP A 432 10.61 -23.00 11.95
N ALA A 433 10.05 -21.81 12.27
CA ALA A 433 9.19 -21.62 13.44
C ALA A 433 7.98 -22.56 13.51
N ILE A 434 7.54 -23.13 12.39
CA ILE A 434 6.50 -24.16 12.38
C ILE A 434 6.86 -25.41 13.20
N HIS A 435 8.15 -25.75 13.33
CA HIS A 435 8.61 -26.93 14.08
C HIS A 435 9.07 -26.62 15.50
N HIS A 436 9.67 -25.46 15.76
CA HIS A 436 10.20 -25.11 17.09
C HIS A 436 9.42 -23.96 17.80
N GLY A 437 8.45 -23.35 17.14
CA GLY A 437 7.49 -22.41 17.73
C GLY A 437 7.98 -20.96 17.93
N LEU A 438 9.24 -20.62 17.66
CA LEU A 438 9.79 -19.28 17.97
C LEU A 438 9.25 -18.23 17.00
N GLY A 439 8.23 -17.49 17.46
CA GLY A 439 7.50 -16.49 16.66
C GLY A 439 6.45 -17.08 15.71
N LEU A 440 6.11 -18.37 15.87
CA LEU A 440 4.99 -18.98 15.16
C LEU A 440 3.67 -18.34 15.61
N ARG A 441 2.85 -17.92 14.64
CA ARG A 441 1.49 -17.46 14.89
C ARG A 441 0.49 -18.53 14.49
N TRP A 442 -0.53 -18.71 15.31
CA TRP A 442 -1.72 -19.50 14.99
C TRP A 442 -2.91 -18.56 14.94
N ILE A 443 -3.55 -18.45 13.79
CA ILE A 443 -4.73 -17.60 13.61
C ILE A 443 -5.97 -18.51 13.59
N GLU A 444 -6.87 -18.30 14.54
CA GLU A 444 -8.11 -19.07 14.67
C GLU A 444 -9.10 -18.76 13.51
N PRO A 445 -10.01 -19.69 13.17
CA PRO A 445 -11.05 -19.47 12.17
C PRO A 445 -11.80 -18.15 12.35
N GLY A 446 -11.94 -17.37 11.26
CA GLY A 446 -12.61 -16.07 11.26
C GLY A 446 -11.81 -14.93 11.91
N GLN A 447 -10.66 -15.21 12.51
CA GLN A 447 -9.79 -14.19 13.10
C GLN A 447 -8.82 -13.60 12.08
N ARG A 448 -8.24 -12.47 12.47
CA ARG A 448 -7.19 -11.79 11.73
C ARG A 448 -6.06 -11.37 12.66
N GLU A 449 -4.86 -11.31 12.12
CA GLU A 449 -3.70 -10.76 12.80
C GLU A 449 -2.93 -9.85 11.84
N SER A 450 -2.38 -8.75 12.35
CA SER A 450 -1.68 -7.74 11.55
C SER A 450 -0.30 -7.47 12.14
N ALA A 451 0.76 -7.53 11.34
CA ALA A 451 2.10 -7.09 11.70
C ALA A 451 2.38 -5.75 11.00
N VAL A 452 2.58 -4.69 11.79
CA VAL A 452 2.78 -3.33 11.28
C VAL A 452 4.26 -2.98 11.40
N CYS A 453 4.90 -2.72 10.26
CA CYS A 453 6.26 -2.23 10.16
C CYS A 453 6.24 -0.79 9.68
N ARG A 454 6.77 0.13 10.47
CA ARG A 454 6.91 1.53 10.08
C ARG A 454 8.37 1.91 10.00
N LEU A 455 8.75 2.52 8.89
CA LEU A 455 10.09 2.95 8.54
C LEU A 455 10.10 4.47 8.48
N ARG A 456 10.84 5.11 9.39
CA ARG A 456 11.06 6.56 9.42
C ARG A 456 12.40 6.88 8.80
N VAL A 457 12.43 7.81 7.85
CA VAL A 457 13.64 8.26 7.17
C VAL A 457 13.99 9.65 7.67
N THR A 458 15.21 9.81 8.19
CA THR A 458 15.77 11.11 8.53
C THR A 458 17.06 11.33 7.74
N SER A 459 17.17 12.49 7.10
CA SER A 459 18.38 12.88 6.36
C SER A 459 19.33 13.65 7.26
N ASP A 460 20.62 13.30 7.25
CA ASP A 460 21.64 14.05 8.01
C ASP A 460 21.87 15.47 7.44
N LEU A 461 21.44 15.73 6.19
CA LEU A 461 21.50 17.05 5.56
C LEU A 461 20.66 18.12 6.27
N LEU A 462 19.58 17.73 6.97
CA LEU A 462 18.78 18.66 7.77
C LEU A 462 19.49 19.10 9.06
N ALA A 463 20.45 18.31 9.56
CA ALA A 463 21.27 18.72 10.70
C ALA A 463 22.28 19.82 10.29
N LEU A 464 22.81 19.76 9.07
CA LEU A 464 23.73 20.78 8.53
C LEU A 464 23.03 22.09 8.13
N ALA A 465 21.79 22.02 7.63
CA ALA A 465 20.99 23.20 7.31
C ALA A 465 20.58 23.99 8.57
N LYS A 466 20.38 23.30 9.70
CA LYS A 466 20.02 23.93 10.97
C LYS A 466 21.21 24.60 11.68
N VAL A 467 22.43 24.08 11.49
CA VAL A 467 23.66 24.73 11.99
C VAL A 467 23.97 26.00 11.20
N ARG A 468 23.70 26.03 9.89
CA ARG A 468 23.93 27.23 9.07
C ARG A 468 22.95 28.38 9.33
N SER A 469 21.75 28.13 9.88
CA SER A 469 20.80 29.22 10.19
C SER A 469 21.08 29.91 11.53
N ASP A 470 21.87 29.31 12.41
CA ASP A 470 22.16 29.86 13.75
C ASP A 470 23.47 30.68 13.78
N ASP A 471 24.28 30.63 12.71
CA ASP A 471 25.54 31.39 12.56
C ASP A 471 25.40 32.72 11.78
N GLU A 472 24.20 33.09 11.32
CA GLU A 472 23.92 34.40 10.69
C GLU A 472 23.12 35.32 11.64
N VAL A 473 23.72 35.68 12.78
CA VAL A 473 23.37 36.91 13.49
C VAL A 473 24.65 37.72 13.66
N PRO A 474 24.89 38.76 12.84
CA PRO A 474 26.02 39.65 13.08
C PRO A 474 25.81 40.44 14.38
N PRO A 475 26.85 40.62 15.21
CA PRO A 475 26.71 41.39 16.43
C PRO A 475 26.40 42.86 16.08
N THR A 476 25.31 43.37 16.65
CA THR A 476 24.93 44.79 16.65
C THR A 476 25.72 45.58 17.67
#